data_AF-A0A1Q4XRV9-F1
#
_entry.id   AF-A0A1Q4XRV9-F1
#
_cell.length_a   1.000
_cell.length_b   1.000
_cell.length_c   1.000
_cell.angle_alpha   90.00
_cell.angle_beta   90.00
_cell.angle_gamma   90.00
#
_symmetry.space_group_name_H-M   'P 1'
#
loop_
_entity.id
_entity.type
_entity.pdbx_description
1 polymer ?
#
loop_
_entity_poly.entity_id
_entity_poly.type
_entity_poly.pdbx_seq_one_letter_code
_entity_poly.pdbx_strand_id
1 'polypeptide(L)'
;MPVVQVARDDQYVLNHTTRFLARDTGEVAEPFHLPVVDTHWDGASAETSYRFNDVTFVHRDDQAGEVGVVGTFGDLHTPLPLRRVRFLDEPTGLWAVTVRVGKGQVHRYRFTVDGRSVLDPVNPQRHRGDNGQEWSRFFTHGCAVPISFDRWELRLLERLVTQVLPFQLAENRRFLTDFYHKLSRSERDRQFPLAFLMDESVGVVNFIDKLLAREERHNLDDYKTCLRLIDGVLRARFPGREPAELGRQAFMDLYDGFAANNVPGWDTEQYNEPRYFLLLLRRHAMTGAFAHPKHGGNNGAAAWAYLAERFEFDWRSALEAPLGRNTDYRG
;
A
#
# COMPACT_ATOMS: atom_id res chain seq x y z
N MET A 1 -20.74 13.66 -9.87
CA MET A 1 -21.47 12.38 -9.82
C MET A 1 -21.86 12.09 -8.38
N PRO A 2 -23.04 11.51 -8.10
CA PRO A 2 -23.40 11.14 -6.74
C PRO A 2 -22.39 10.14 -6.19
N VAL A 3 -22.00 10.33 -4.92
CA VAL A 3 -21.17 9.37 -4.21
C VAL A 3 -21.93 8.06 -4.08
N VAL A 4 -21.25 6.95 -4.37
CA VAL A 4 -21.79 5.61 -4.16
C VAL A 4 -21.42 5.18 -2.75
N GLN A 5 -22.43 4.99 -1.89
CA GLN A 5 -22.23 4.39 -0.58
C GLN A 5 -22.03 2.89 -0.71
N VAL A 6 -21.14 2.34 0.11
CA VAL A 6 -20.85 0.90 0.17
C VAL A 6 -21.26 0.40 1.55
N ALA A 7 -22.00 -0.71 1.58
CA ALA A 7 -22.43 -1.30 2.84
C ALA A 7 -21.24 -1.97 3.54
N ARG A 8 -20.90 -1.50 4.74
CA ARG A 8 -19.97 -2.15 5.68
C ARG A 8 -20.68 -2.30 7.02
N ASP A 9 -20.54 -3.47 7.64
CA ASP A 9 -21.18 -3.78 8.93
C ASP A 9 -20.42 -3.16 10.12
N ASP A 10 -21.01 -3.28 11.31
CA ASP A 10 -20.41 -2.75 12.53
C ASP A 10 -19.10 -3.45 12.88
N GLN A 11 -19.02 -4.76 12.63
CA GLN A 11 -17.84 -5.55 12.91
C GLN A 11 -16.64 -5.06 12.09
N TYR A 12 -16.83 -4.75 10.81
CA TYR A 12 -15.81 -4.16 9.94
C TYR A 12 -15.28 -2.86 10.54
N VAL A 13 -16.17 -1.93 10.90
CA VAL A 13 -15.78 -0.63 11.44
C VAL A 13 -15.02 -0.79 12.76
N LEU A 14 -15.56 -1.60 13.69
CA LEU A 14 -14.94 -1.83 14.98
C LEU A 14 -13.55 -2.43 14.82
N ASN A 15 -13.39 -3.44 13.97
CA ASN A 15 -12.08 -4.06 13.83
C ASN A 15 -11.03 -3.10 13.26
N HIS A 16 -11.42 -2.18 12.38
CA HIS A 16 -10.50 -1.19 11.81
C HIS A 16 -10.23 0.01 12.70
N THR A 17 -11.02 0.22 13.76
CA THR A 17 -10.96 1.47 14.54
C THR A 17 -10.76 1.30 16.04
N THR A 18 -11.13 0.15 16.62
CA THR A 18 -11.11 -0.06 18.07
C THR A 18 -9.70 0.09 18.65
N ARG A 19 -8.68 -0.42 17.96
CA ARG A 19 -7.27 -0.27 18.38
C ARG A 19 -6.80 1.20 18.40
N PHE A 20 -7.35 2.04 17.53
CA PHE A 20 -6.90 3.43 17.34
C PHE A 20 -7.75 4.46 18.11
N LEU A 21 -8.96 4.07 18.51
CA LEU A 21 -9.90 4.92 19.24
C LEU A 21 -10.06 4.52 20.73
N ALA A 22 -9.48 3.39 21.15
CA ALA A 22 -9.30 3.01 22.56
C ALA A 22 -8.15 3.83 23.16
N ARG A 23 -8.46 5.04 23.62
CA ARG A 23 -7.52 5.93 24.32
C ARG A 23 -7.23 5.40 25.73
N ASP A 24 -6.36 4.41 25.84
CA ASP A 24 -5.58 4.14 27.07
C ASP A 24 -4.35 3.23 26.87
N THR A 25 -3.93 2.96 25.64
CA THR A 25 -2.69 2.20 25.40
C THR A 25 -1.51 3.15 25.28
N GLY A 26 -0.61 3.12 26.26
CA GLY A 26 0.65 3.83 26.26
C GLY A 26 1.43 3.68 24.94
N GLU A 27 1.84 4.84 24.42
CA GLU A 27 3.00 5.11 23.56
C GLU A 27 3.20 4.41 22.19
N VAL A 28 2.45 3.40 21.74
CA VAL A 28 2.77 2.75 20.43
C VAL A 28 1.56 2.32 19.58
N ALA A 29 0.72 3.27 19.17
CA ALA A 29 -0.21 3.06 18.05
C ALA A 29 0.02 4.15 17.00
N GLU A 30 0.22 3.77 15.74
CA GLU A 30 0.41 4.71 14.62
C GLU A 30 -0.76 5.73 14.60
N PRO A 31 -0.48 7.04 14.75
CA PRO A 31 -1.52 8.04 15.02
C PRO A 31 -2.39 8.41 13.81
N PHE A 32 -2.33 7.68 12.69
CA PHE A 32 -2.91 8.11 11.42
C PHE A 32 -3.43 6.97 10.54
N HIS A 33 -4.67 6.51 10.75
CA HIS A 33 -5.31 5.53 9.86
C HIS A 33 -6.73 5.90 9.42
N LEU A 34 -7.18 7.12 9.71
CA LEU A 34 -8.52 7.57 9.37
C LEU A 34 -8.49 8.69 8.32
N PRO A 35 -9.35 8.63 7.28
CA PRO A 35 -10.34 7.57 7.03
C PRO A 35 -9.67 6.25 6.62
N VAL A 36 -10.34 5.12 6.87
CA VAL A 36 -9.85 3.80 6.43
C VAL A 36 -9.96 3.74 4.93
N VAL A 37 -8.87 3.45 4.22
CA VAL A 37 -8.86 3.33 2.76
C VAL A 37 -8.55 1.89 2.39
N ASP A 38 -9.55 1.20 1.84
CA ASP A 38 -9.50 -0.23 1.51
C ASP A 38 -9.71 -0.46 0.01
N THR A 39 -9.42 -1.66 -0.48
CA THR A 39 -9.70 -2.04 -1.87
C THR A 39 -11.20 -2.21 -2.09
N HIS A 40 -11.74 -1.64 -3.16
CA HIS A 40 -13.13 -1.87 -3.53
C HIS A 40 -13.29 -3.24 -4.22
N TRP A 41 -14.32 -3.97 -3.84
CA TRP A 41 -14.76 -5.21 -4.49
C TRP A 41 -16.29 -5.32 -4.41
N ASP A 42 -16.92 -5.52 -5.55
CA ASP A 42 -18.39 -5.65 -5.67
C ASP A 42 -18.83 -7.06 -6.05
N GLY A 43 -17.91 -8.03 -6.10
CA GLY A 43 -18.20 -9.40 -6.52
C GLY A 43 -18.38 -9.59 -8.03
N ALA A 44 -18.45 -8.51 -8.82
CA ALA A 44 -18.85 -8.57 -10.22
C ALA A 44 -17.67 -8.68 -11.19
N SER A 45 -16.70 -7.76 -11.10
CA SER A 45 -15.50 -7.79 -11.96
C SER A 45 -14.32 -7.12 -11.30
N ALA A 46 -13.19 -7.84 -11.31
CA ALA A 46 -11.94 -7.32 -10.76
C ALA A 46 -11.47 -6.08 -11.50
N GLU A 47 -11.62 -6.05 -12.82
CA GLU A 47 -11.19 -4.92 -13.64
C GLU A 47 -11.99 -3.65 -13.32
N THR A 48 -13.30 -3.78 -13.09
CA THR A 48 -14.16 -2.63 -12.78
C THR A 48 -14.04 -2.20 -11.33
N SER A 49 -13.98 -3.14 -10.37
CA SER A 49 -13.78 -2.78 -8.97
C SER A 49 -12.38 -2.20 -8.74
N TYR A 50 -11.39 -2.63 -9.52
CA TYR A 50 -10.01 -2.22 -9.34
C TYR A 50 -9.81 -0.72 -9.37
N ARG A 51 -10.61 0.05 -10.10
CA ARG A 51 -10.43 1.50 -10.24
C ARG A 51 -10.75 2.29 -8.97
N PHE A 52 -11.31 1.62 -7.95
CA PHE A 52 -11.85 2.27 -6.77
C PHE A 52 -11.29 1.74 -5.46
N ASN A 53 -11.31 2.59 -4.43
CA ASN A 53 -11.20 2.24 -3.03
C ASN A 53 -12.55 2.35 -2.33
N ASP A 54 -12.70 1.59 -1.25
CA ASP A 54 -13.72 1.84 -0.24
C ASP A 54 -13.11 2.70 0.86
N VAL A 55 -13.66 3.89 1.06
CA VAL A 55 -13.17 4.84 2.05
C VAL A 55 -14.19 4.94 3.18
N THR A 56 -13.79 4.50 4.36
CA THR A 56 -14.63 4.51 5.57
C THR A 56 -14.25 5.68 6.46
N PHE A 57 -15.14 6.67 6.54
CA PHE A 57 -15.03 7.77 7.48
C PHE A 57 -15.60 7.33 8.81
N VAL A 58 -14.87 7.60 9.90
CA VAL A 58 -15.29 7.27 11.25
C VAL A 58 -15.10 8.49 12.15
N HIS A 59 -16.13 8.80 12.93
CA HIS A 59 -16.11 9.88 13.91
C HIS A 59 -16.59 9.34 15.26
N ARG A 60 -15.92 9.72 16.35
CA ARG A 60 -16.35 9.36 17.70
C ARG A 60 -16.99 10.57 18.37
N ASP A 61 -18.27 10.45 18.68
CA ASP A 61 -19.02 11.41 19.49
C ASP A 61 -20.22 10.71 20.14
N ASP A 62 -20.18 10.62 21.47
CA ASP A 62 -21.20 9.94 22.28
C ASP A 62 -22.48 10.78 22.43
N GLN A 63 -22.41 12.09 22.18
CA GLN A 63 -23.48 13.04 22.44
C GLN A 63 -24.14 13.58 21.17
N ALA A 64 -23.50 13.41 20.00
CA ALA A 64 -24.03 13.87 18.73
C ALA A 64 -25.43 13.31 18.40
N GLY A 65 -26.31 14.18 17.92
CA GLY A 65 -27.61 13.80 17.36
C GLY A 65 -27.48 13.29 15.93
N GLU A 66 -26.69 14.01 15.12
CA GLU A 66 -26.38 13.68 13.74
C GLU A 66 -24.89 13.91 13.42
N VAL A 67 -24.33 13.01 12.61
CA VAL A 67 -22.99 13.15 12.07
C VAL A 67 -23.04 12.93 10.57
N GLY A 68 -22.39 13.81 9.82
CA GLY A 68 -22.23 13.72 8.37
C GLY A 68 -20.79 13.98 7.95
N VAL A 69 -20.46 13.66 6.70
CA VAL A 69 -19.16 13.99 6.10
C VAL A 69 -19.36 14.66 4.75
N VAL A 70 -18.55 15.69 4.51
CA VAL A 70 -18.53 16.46 3.28
C VAL A 70 -17.10 16.53 2.76
N GLY A 71 -16.90 16.37 1.45
CA GLY A 71 -15.57 16.43 0.88
C GLY A 71 -15.53 16.31 -0.64
N THR A 72 -14.35 16.51 -1.22
CA THR A 72 -14.13 16.53 -2.67
C THR A 72 -14.29 15.18 -3.36
N PHE A 73 -14.58 14.12 -2.61
CA PHE A 73 -14.95 12.81 -3.16
C PHE A 73 -16.43 12.75 -3.55
N GLY A 74 -17.23 13.72 -3.12
CA GLY A 74 -18.64 13.87 -3.45
C GLY A 74 -19.04 15.32 -3.58
N ASP A 75 -20.26 15.62 -3.17
CA ASP A 75 -20.81 16.97 -3.20
C ASP A 75 -20.39 17.77 -1.95
N LEU A 76 -19.93 19.01 -2.15
CA LEU A 76 -19.41 19.87 -1.09
C LEU A 76 -20.48 20.61 -0.28
N HIS A 77 -21.75 20.57 -0.70
CA HIS A 77 -22.85 21.24 0.01
C HIS A 77 -23.86 20.28 0.66
N THR A 78 -23.76 18.98 0.36
CA THR A 78 -24.67 17.97 0.87
C THR A 78 -23.89 16.95 1.71
N PRO A 79 -23.91 17.06 3.06
CA PRO A 79 -23.25 16.09 3.93
C PRO A 79 -23.83 14.69 3.74
N LEU A 80 -22.95 13.69 3.63
CA LEU A 80 -23.34 12.29 3.64
C LEU A 80 -23.53 11.85 5.10
N PRO A 81 -24.72 11.36 5.48
CA PRO A 81 -24.97 10.95 6.86
C PRO A 81 -24.15 9.73 7.24
N LEU A 82 -23.57 9.76 8.43
CA LEU A 82 -22.94 8.61 9.07
C LEU A 82 -23.98 7.85 9.89
N ARG A 83 -23.87 6.53 9.91
CA ARG A 83 -24.68 5.64 10.76
C ARG A 83 -23.97 5.37 12.07
N ARG A 84 -24.73 5.17 13.15
CA ARG A 84 -24.20 4.71 14.43
C ARG A 84 -23.67 3.29 14.30
N VAL A 85 -22.53 3.02 14.90
CA VAL A 85 -21.90 1.70 15.00
C VAL A 85 -22.25 1.11 16.35
N ARG A 86 -22.70 -0.15 16.35
CA ARG A 86 -23.09 -0.88 17.55
C ARG A 86 -22.14 -2.04 17.83
N PHE A 87 -22.02 -2.41 19.10
CA PHE A 87 -21.39 -3.65 19.52
C PHE A 87 -22.38 -4.38 20.42
N LEU A 88 -22.81 -5.59 20.03
CA LEU A 88 -23.87 -6.32 20.73
C LEU A 88 -25.12 -5.46 20.96
N ASP A 89 -25.57 -4.77 19.91
CA ASP A 89 -26.68 -3.82 19.88
C ASP A 89 -26.54 -2.53 20.72
N GLU A 90 -25.47 -2.40 21.51
CA GLU A 90 -25.16 -1.21 22.29
C GLU A 90 -24.42 -0.15 21.47
N PRO A 91 -24.73 1.15 21.64
CA PRO A 91 -24.03 2.22 20.95
C PRO A 91 -22.58 2.32 21.43
N THR A 92 -21.65 2.39 20.48
CA THR A 92 -20.21 2.48 20.78
C THR A 92 -19.67 3.90 20.82
N GLY A 93 -20.50 4.89 20.52
CA GLY A 93 -20.07 6.28 20.29
C GLY A 93 -19.48 6.55 18.92
N LEU A 94 -19.30 5.51 18.11
CA LEU A 94 -18.76 5.62 16.76
C LEU A 94 -19.87 5.83 15.73
N TRP A 95 -19.57 6.70 14.78
CA TRP A 95 -20.35 7.00 13.60
C TRP A 95 -19.51 6.65 12.40
N ALA A 96 -20.09 6.00 11.38
CA ALA A 96 -19.34 5.64 10.19
C ALA A 96 -20.16 5.70 8.90
N VAL A 97 -19.46 5.94 7.79
CA VAL A 97 -19.99 5.76 6.43
C VAL A 97 -18.86 5.31 5.52
N THR A 98 -19.15 4.37 4.63
CA THR A 98 -18.20 3.91 3.61
C THR A 98 -18.66 4.35 2.24
N VAL A 99 -17.74 4.91 1.45
CA VAL A 99 -18.01 5.43 0.12
C VAL A 99 -16.99 4.91 -0.88
N ARG A 100 -17.43 4.69 -2.12
CA ARG A 100 -16.56 4.30 -3.22
C ARG A 100 -15.90 5.52 -3.84
N VAL A 101 -14.56 5.56 -3.84
CA VAL A 101 -13.76 6.68 -4.34
C VAL A 101 -12.75 6.20 -5.37
N GLY A 102 -12.46 6.99 -6.40
CA GLY A 102 -11.45 6.64 -7.40
C GLY A 102 -10.05 6.57 -6.80
N LYS A 103 -9.22 5.65 -7.26
CA LYS A 103 -7.82 5.48 -6.82
C LYS A 103 -6.88 6.59 -7.32
N GLY A 104 -5.78 6.82 -6.61
CA GLY A 104 -4.73 7.76 -7.02
C GLY A 104 -5.15 9.23 -6.90
N GLN A 105 -6.14 9.52 -6.05
CA GLN A 105 -6.72 10.84 -5.87
C GLN A 105 -6.40 11.38 -4.47
N VAL A 106 -6.33 12.71 -4.39
CA VAL A 106 -6.21 13.44 -3.12
C VAL A 106 -7.55 14.09 -2.84
N HIS A 107 -8.10 13.84 -1.66
CA HIS A 107 -9.37 14.46 -1.27
C HIS A 107 -9.25 15.21 0.04
N ARG A 108 -10.05 16.27 0.14
CA ARG A 108 -10.23 17.05 1.35
C ARG A 108 -11.64 16.84 1.89
N TYR A 109 -11.78 16.80 3.20
CA TYR A 109 -13.05 16.56 3.87
C TYR A 109 -13.15 17.25 5.23
N ARG A 110 -14.39 17.34 5.72
CA ARG A 110 -14.76 17.74 7.07
C ARG A 110 -15.97 16.93 7.53
N PHE A 111 -16.08 16.74 8.84
CA PHE A 111 -17.30 16.26 9.44
C PHE A 111 -18.30 17.40 9.63
N THR A 112 -19.58 17.04 9.68
CA THR A 112 -20.67 17.91 10.12
C THR A 112 -21.28 17.23 11.33
N VAL A 113 -21.18 17.83 12.51
CA VAL A 113 -21.75 17.30 13.77
C VAL A 113 -22.81 18.27 14.23
N ASP A 114 -24.08 17.84 14.27
CA ASP A 114 -25.24 18.68 14.59
C ASP A 114 -25.21 20.03 13.83
N GLY A 115 -25.02 19.96 12.51
CA GLY A 115 -24.90 21.13 11.62
C GLY A 115 -23.59 21.92 11.68
N ARG A 116 -22.65 21.59 12.58
CA ARG A 116 -21.36 22.29 12.71
C ARG A 116 -20.26 21.61 11.94
N SER A 117 -19.48 22.39 11.19
CA SER A 117 -18.33 21.87 10.45
C SER A 117 -17.13 21.64 11.38
N VAL A 118 -16.64 20.40 11.44
CA VAL A 118 -15.54 19.99 12.32
C VAL A 118 -14.45 19.30 11.50
N LEU A 119 -13.19 19.61 11.80
CA LEU A 119 -12.05 18.87 11.28
C LEU A 119 -12.02 17.46 11.88
N ASP A 120 -11.53 16.48 11.13
CA ASP A 120 -11.28 15.16 11.70
C ASP A 120 -10.25 15.29 12.84
N PRO A 121 -10.60 15.00 14.10
CA PRO A 121 -9.72 15.24 15.24
C PRO A 121 -8.55 14.27 15.31
N VAL A 122 -8.63 13.12 14.61
CA VAL A 122 -7.63 12.05 14.66
C VAL A 122 -6.82 11.94 13.37
N ASN A 123 -7.22 12.60 12.28
CA ASN A 123 -6.40 12.70 11.08
C ASN A 123 -5.47 13.94 11.15
N PRO A 124 -4.14 13.75 11.29
CA PRO A 124 -3.18 14.86 11.35
C PRO A 124 -2.94 15.52 9.97
N GLN A 125 -3.34 14.87 8.87
CA GLN A 125 -3.10 15.38 7.53
C GLN A 125 -4.07 16.52 7.23
N ARG A 126 -3.54 17.74 7.15
CA ARG A 126 -4.30 18.94 6.86
C ARG A 126 -3.97 19.52 5.49
N HIS A 127 -4.92 20.29 4.95
CA HIS A 127 -4.70 21.16 3.82
C HIS A 127 -5.37 22.51 4.09
N ARG A 128 -4.60 23.59 3.97
CA ARG A 128 -5.13 24.95 4.02
C ARG A 128 -5.42 25.41 2.60
N GLY A 129 -6.69 25.68 2.31
CA GLY A 129 -7.11 26.20 1.01
C GLY A 129 -6.79 27.69 0.86
N ASP A 130 -6.92 28.19 -0.36
CA ASP A 130 -6.62 29.60 -0.71
C ASP A 130 -7.51 30.60 0.05
N ASN A 131 -8.70 30.17 0.47
CA ASN A 131 -9.61 30.93 1.33
C ASN A 131 -9.21 30.92 2.82
N GLY A 132 -8.02 30.40 3.14
CA GLY A 132 -7.48 30.30 4.50
C GLY A 132 -8.10 29.19 5.35
N GLN A 133 -9.12 28.49 4.86
CA GLN A 133 -9.82 27.45 5.61
C GLN A 133 -9.04 26.12 5.62
N GLU A 134 -9.01 25.45 6.76
CA GLU A 134 -8.35 24.16 6.92
C GLU A 134 -9.28 22.99 6.62
N TRP A 135 -8.75 21.94 6.03
CA TRP A 135 -9.47 20.70 5.76
C TRP A 135 -8.66 19.51 6.21
N SER A 136 -9.33 18.44 6.65
CA SER A 136 -8.69 17.13 6.71
C SER A 136 -8.43 16.63 5.30
N ARG A 137 -7.35 15.87 5.11
CA ARG A 137 -6.95 15.34 3.81
C ARG A 137 -6.71 13.84 3.89
N PHE A 138 -7.07 13.13 2.84
CA PHE A 138 -6.70 11.72 2.67
C PHE A 138 -6.35 11.44 1.20
N PHE A 139 -5.78 10.26 0.99
CA PHE A 139 -5.28 9.79 -0.30
C PHE A 139 -5.91 8.45 -0.62
N THR A 140 -6.35 8.24 -1.87
CA THR A 140 -6.79 6.92 -2.34
C THR A 140 -5.65 6.19 -3.03
N HIS A 141 -5.59 4.86 -2.87
CA HIS A 141 -4.42 4.04 -3.16
C HIS A 141 -4.65 3.07 -4.32
N GLY A 142 -3.76 3.10 -5.31
CA GLY A 142 -3.54 1.98 -6.23
C GLY A 142 -2.83 0.82 -5.52
N CYS A 143 -3.55 -0.15 -4.93
CA CYS A 143 -2.88 -1.26 -4.26
C CYS A 143 -2.02 -2.15 -5.19
N ALA A 144 -2.16 -2.06 -6.51
CA ALA A 144 -1.41 -2.90 -7.46
C ALA A 144 -0.82 -2.15 -8.65
N VAL A 145 -0.72 -0.82 -8.60
CA VAL A 145 -0.12 -0.02 -9.69
C VAL A 145 0.85 0.98 -9.09
N PRO A 146 2.10 1.00 -9.60
CA PRO A 146 3.06 2.04 -9.28
C PRO A 146 2.58 3.45 -9.63
N ILE A 147 2.92 4.40 -8.78
CA ILE A 147 2.52 5.81 -8.75
C ILE A 147 3.65 6.70 -9.26
N SER A 148 4.89 6.42 -8.84
CA SER A 148 6.02 7.36 -8.97
C SER A 148 7.00 6.96 -10.09
N PHE A 149 7.19 5.67 -10.32
CA PHE A 149 8.17 5.17 -11.28
C PHE A 149 7.61 4.98 -12.70
N ASP A 150 8.44 5.29 -13.69
CA ASP A 150 8.20 4.98 -15.09
C ASP A 150 8.37 3.48 -15.35
N ARG A 151 7.82 3.00 -16.46
CA ARG A 151 7.86 1.57 -16.82
C ARG A 151 9.28 0.99 -16.89
N TRP A 152 10.27 1.76 -17.34
CA TRP A 152 11.65 1.27 -17.44
C TRP A 152 12.33 1.20 -16.05
N GLU A 153 12.02 2.15 -15.16
CA GLU A 153 12.50 2.19 -13.78
C GLU A 153 11.97 1.00 -12.99
N LEU A 154 10.67 0.71 -13.15
CA LEU A 154 10.02 -0.45 -12.53
C LEU A 154 10.66 -1.76 -12.96
N ARG A 155 10.88 -1.96 -14.26
CA ARG A 155 11.53 -3.17 -14.78
C ARG A 155 12.96 -3.32 -14.27
N LEU A 156 13.71 -2.22 -14.18
CA LEU A 156 15.08 -2.26 -13.65
C LEU A 156 15.10 -2.53 -12.14
N LEU A 157 14.21 -1.88 -11.38
CA LEU A 157 14.05 -2.09 -9.94
C LEU A 157 13.60 -3.52 -9.63
N GLU A 158 12.62 -4.03 -10.40
CA GLU A 158 12.48 -5.41 -10.86
C GLU A 158 13.67 -6.32 -10.58
N ARG A 159 14.65 -6.18 -11.48
CA ARG A 159 15.86 -6.98 -11.52
C ARG A 159 16.71 -6.80 -10.27
N LEU A 160 16.75 -5.59 -9.73
CA LEU A 160 17.51 -5.27 -8.54
C LEU A 160 16.93 -5.97 -7.30
N VAL A 161 15.65 -5.82 -6.96
CA VAL A 161 15.09 -6.47 -5.75
C VAL A 161 15.10 -7.98 -5.89
N THR A 162 14.93 -8.45 -7.13
CA THR A 162 15.01 -9.87 -7.46
C THR A 162 16.34 -10.50 -7.03
N GLN A 163 17.47 -9.77 -7.11
CA GLN A 163 18.76 -10.29 -6.63
C GLN A 163 18.89 -10.32 -5.10
N VAL A 164 18.10 -9.52 -4.38
CA VAL A 164 18.12 -9.48 -2.91
C VAL A 164 17.34 -10.63 -2.30
N LEU A 165 16.19 -10.96 -2.92
CA LEU A 165 15.22 -11.85 -2.31
C LEU A 165 15.56 -13.33 -2.53
N PRO A 166 15.26 -14.21 -1.56
CA PRO A 166 15.57 -15.64 -1.65
C PRO A 166 14.74 -16.38 -2.71
N PHE A 167 13.74 -15.72 -3.31
CA PHE A 167 12.80 -16.33 -4.26
C PHE A 167 13.42 -16.70 -5.60
N GLN A 168 14.67 -16.32 -5.87
CA GLN A 168 15.36 -16.67 -7.11
C GLN A 168 15.83 -18.13 -7.20
N LEU A 169 15.95 -18.85 -6.10
CA LEU A 169 16.34 -20.27 -6.15
C LEU A 169 15.22 -21.08 -6.81
N ALA A 170 15.58 -22.07 -7.63
CA ALA A 170 14.61 -22.86 -8.42
C ALA A 170 13.54 -23.51 -7.53
N GLU A 171 13.96 -24.04 -6.38
CA GLU A 171 13.10 -24.57 -5.31
C GLU A 171 12.10 -23.54 -4.77
N ASN A 172 12.55 -22.30 -4.54
CA ASN A 172 11.73 -21.24 -3.96
C ASN A 172 10.76 -20.63 -4.98
N ARG A 173 11.16 -20.54 -6.26
CA ARG A 173 10.23 -20.19 -7.36
C ARG A 173 9.13 -21.22 -7.50
N ARG A 174 9.48 -22.50 -7.40
CA ARG A 174 8.51 -23.60 -7.47
C ARG A 174 7.51 -23.51 -6.31
N PHE A 175 7.99 -23.24 -5.10
CA PHE A 175 7.10 -22.99 -3.95
C PHE A 175 6.11 -21.85 -4.23
N LEU A 176 6.57 -20.68 -4.68
CA LEU A 176 5.68 -19.54 -4.96
C LEU A 176 4.68 -19.87 -6.08
N THR A 177 5.16 -20.52 -7.13
CA THR A 177 4.33 -20.99 -8.25
C THR A 177 3.23 -21.93 -7.74
N ASP A 178 3.60 -22.93 -6.93
CA ASP A 178 2.69 -23.89 -6.32
C ASP A 178 1.74 -23.19 -5.32
N PHE A 179 2.21 -22.21 -4.55
CA PHE A 179 1.39 -21.43 -3.62
C PHE A 179 0.30 -20.65 -4.34
N TYR A 180 0.62 -19.94 -5.42
CA TYR A 180 -0.37 -19.23 -6.24
C TYR A 180 -1.24 -20.18 -7.08
N HIS A 181 -0.77 -21.39 -7.39
CA HIS A 181 -1.51 -22.39 -8.16
C HIS A 181 -2.31 -23.40 -7.33
N LYS A 182 -2.14 -23.45 -6.00
CA LYS A 182 -2.97 -24.24 -5.08
C LYS A 182 -4.43 -23.78 -5.04
N LEU A 183 -4.72 -22.56 -5.52
CA LEU A 183 -6.06 -22.03 -5.69
C LEU A 183 -6.65 -22.50 -7.03
N SER A 184 -7.89 -23.01 -7.06
CA SER A 184 -8.55 -23.41 -8.32
C SER A 184 -8.65 -22.22 -9.30
N ARG A 185 -8.81 -22.46 -10.60
CA ARG A 185 -8.90 -21.37 -11.61
C ARG A 185 -10.01 -20.36 -11.28
N SER A 186 -11.15 -20.81 -10.73
CA SER A 186 -12.23 -19.92 -10.29
C SER A 186 -11.96 -19.20 -8.96
N GLU A 187 -11.16 -19.79 -8.06
CA GLU A 187 -10.70 -19.14 -6.83
C GLU A 187 -9.57 -18.14 -7.10
N ARG A 188 -8.72 -18.40 -8.10
CA ARG A 188 -7.67 -17.47 -8.57
C ARG A 188 -8.25 -16.18 -9.11
N ASP A 189 -9.27 -16.27 -9.97
CA ASP A 189 -9.98 -15.11 -10.52
C ASP A 189 -10.79 -14.34 -9.45
N ARG A 190 -11.15 -15.02 -8.33
CA ARG A 190 -11.91 -14.44 -7.20
C ARG A 190 -11.07 -13.99 -6.00
N GLN A 191 -9.85 -14.46 -5.79
CA GLN A 191 -9.02 -14.08 -4.64
C GLN A 191 -7.82 -13.21 -5.03
N PHE A 192 -7.23 -13.39 -6.22
CA PHE A 192 -6.01 -12.68 -6.61
C PHE A 192 -5.97 -12.26 -8.09
N PRO A 193 -7.02 -11.63 -8.65
CA PRO A 193 -7.11 -11.34 -10.08
C PRO A 193 -6.01 -10.40 -10.61
N LEU A 194 -5.28 -9.69 -9.73
CA LEU A 194 -4.28 -8.69 -10.11
C LEU A 194 -2.89 -8.96 -9.52
N ALA A 195 -2.74 -9.94 -8.63
CA ALA A 195 -1.41 -10.38 -8.18
C ALA A 195 -0.57 -10.91 -9.36
N PHE A 196 -1.25 -11.32 -10.44
CA PHE A 196 -0.69 -11.78 -11.72
C PHE A 196 -0.53 -10.68 -12.78
N LEU A 197 -0.95 -9.43 -12.53
CA LEU A 197 -0.70 -8.32 -13.49
C LEU A 197 0.68 -7.68 -13.32
N MET A 198 1.36 -8.00 -12.23
CA MET A 198 2.75 -7.63 -12.01
C MET A 198 3.52 -8.95 -11.99
N ASP A 199 4.44 -9.15 -12.92
CA ASP A 199 5.35 -10.32 -13.02
C ASP A 199 6.31 -10.43 -11.81
N GLU A 200 5.95 -9.82 -10.68
CA GLU A 200 6.75 -9.67 -9.47
C GLU A 200 6.46 -10.79 -8.47
N SER A 201 7.51 -11.52 -8.08
CA SER A 201 7.42 -12.68 -7.16
C SER A 201 6.52 -12.50 -5.93
N VAL A 202 6.54 -11.33 -5.27
CA VAL A 202 5.70 -11.02 -4.09
C VAL A 202 5.25 -9.54 -4.01
N GLY A 203 5.27 -8.77 -5.11
CA GLY A 203 4.78 -7.37 -5.15
C GLY A 203 5.68 -6.31 -4.49
N VAL A 204 6.98 -6.58 -4.34
CA VAL A 204 7.91 -5.72 -3.61
C VAL A 204 8.14 -4.37 -4.30
N VAL A 205 8.19 -4.31 -5.62
CA VAL A 205 8.50 -3.03 -6.30
C VAL A 205 7.32 -2.08 -6.17
N ASN A 206 6.09 -2.60 -6.24
CA ASN A 206 4.88 -1.85 -5.92
C ASN A 206 4.86 -1.35 -4.47
N PHE A 207 5.37 -2.12 -3.50
CA PHE A 207 5.58 -1.63 -2.13
C PHE A 207 6.57 -0.47 -2.09
N ILE A 208 7.74 -0.63 -2.71
CA ILE A 208 8.79 0.41 -2.73
C ILE A 208 8.26 1.70 -3.35
N ASP A 209 7.56 1.61 -4.48
CA ASP A 209 6.99 2.76 -5.16
C ASP A 209 6.02 3.55 -4.25
N LYS A 210 5.15 2.84 -3.51
CA LYS A 210 4.20 3.48 -2.59
C LYS A 210 4.88 4.11 -1.38
N LEU A 211 5.87 3.42 -0.82
CA LEU A 211 6.67 3.93 0.29
C LEU A 211 7.34 5.25 -0.11
N LEU A 212 7.92 5.29 -1.32
CA LEU A 212 8.56 6.49 -1.89
C LEU A 212 7.57 7.54 -2.38
N ALA A 213 6.30 7.20 -2.64
CA ALA A 213 5.29 8.20 -2.91
C ALA A 213 4.91 9.00 -1.65
N ARG A 214 5.23 8.49 -0.45
CA ARG A 214 4.65 8.94 0.83
C ARG A 214 5.65 8.97 1.98
N GLU A 215 5.71 7.92 2.80
CA GLU A 215 6.42 7.89 4.09
C GLU A 215 7.90 8.18 3.90
N GLU A 216 8.46 7.73 2.79
CA GLU A 216 9.85 7.95 2.40
C GLU A 216 10.00 8.74 1.12
N ARG A 217 9.10 9.72 0.90
CA ARG A 217 9.18 10.61 -0.27
C ARG A 217 10.52 11.32 -0.44
N HIS A 218 11.21 11.59 0.67
CA HIS A 218 12.54 12.19 0.65
C HIS A 218 13.59 11.32 -0.07
N ASN A 219 13.35 10.01 -0.22
CA ASN A 219 14.24 9.08 -0.91
C ASN A 219 13.88 8.89 -2.39
N LEU A 220 12.79 9.49 -2.88
CA LEU A 220 12.34 9.28 -4.28
C LEU A 220 13.38 9.78 -5.29
N ASP A 221 13.94 10.96 -5.05
CA ASP A 221 14.93 11.56 -5.97
C ASP A 221 16.23 10.75 -6.02
N ASP A 222 16.63 10.15 -4.89
CA ASP A 222 17.77 9.24 -4.82
C ASP A 222 17.54 7.99 -5.67
N TYR A 223 16.34 7.40 -5.59
CA TYR A 223 15.97 6.26 -6.44
C TYR A 223 15.97 6.63 -7.93
N LYS A 224 15.34 7.75 -8.30
CA LYS A 224 15.30 8.22 -9.70
C LYS A 224 16.71 8.44 -10.24
N THR A 225 17.59 9.05 -9.44
CA THR A 225 18.98 9.31 -9.81
C THR A 225 19.78 8.02 -9.93
N CYS A 226 19.73 7.16 -8.93
CA CYS A 226 20.45 5.89 -8.94
C CYS A 226 19.99 4.98 -10.07
N LEU A 227 18.68 4.85 -10.34
CA LEU A 227 18.18 4.01 -11.43
C LEU A 227 18.67 4.49 -12.80
N ARG A 228 18.78 5.80 -13.00
CA ARG A 228 19.36 6.39 -14.23
C ARG A 228 20.85 6.11 -14.34
N LEU A 229 21.60 6.26 -13.25
CA LEU A 229 23.03 5.92 -13.22
C LEU A 229 23.26 4.43 -13.49
N ILE A 230 22.43 3.55 -12.92
CA ILE A 230 22.47 2.11 -13.17
C ILE A 230 22.17 1.80 -14.64
N ASP A 231 21.11 2.38 -15.21
CA ASP A 231 20.78 2.19 -16.62
C ASP A 231 21.95 2.62 -17.52
N GLY A 232 22.56 3.79 -17.26
CA GLY A 232 23.74 4.27 -17.97
C GLY A 232 24.94 3.33 -17.86
N VAL A 233 25.27 2.88 -16.65
CA VAL A 233 26.36 1.91 -16.40
C VAL A 233 26.12 0.61 -17.16
N LEU A 234 24.90 0.06 -17.10
CA LEU A 234 24.56 -1.19 -17.76
C LEU A 234 24.57 -1.06 -19.29
N ARG A 235 24.07 0.04 -19.85
CA ARG A 235 24.13 0.28 -21.31
C ARG A 235 25.55 0.49 -21.82
N ALA A 236 26.41 1.13 -21.03
CA ALA A 236 27.83 1.27 -21.38
C ALA A 236 28.57 -0.07 -21.38
N ARG A 237 28.29 -0.94 -20.39
CA ARG A 237 28.89 -2.28 -20.27
C ARG A 237 28.33 -3.28 -21.29
N PHE A 238 27.06 -3.15 -21.65
CA PHE A 238 26.35 -4.07 -22.55
C PHE A 238 25.65 -3.30 -23.69
N PRO A 239 26.40 -2.73 -24.65
CA PRO A 239 25.82 -1.95 -25.74
C PRO A 239 24.77 -2.72 -26.55
N GLY A 240 23.66 -2.06 -26.87
CA GLY A 240 22.58 -2.62 -27.68
C GLY A 240 21.69 -3.65 -26.97
N ARG A 241 21.88 -3.88 -25.67
CA ARG A 241 20.99 -4.72 -24.85
C ARG A 241 20.17 -3.88 -23.89
N GLU A 242 18.92 -4.28 -23.67
CA GLU A 242 18.07 -3.63 -22.68
C GLU A 242 18.50 -4.06 -21.26
N PRO A 243 18.78 -3.11 -20.34
CA PRO A 243 19.26 -3.44 -19.00
C PRO A 243 18.36 -4.40 -18.21
N ALA A 244 17.04 -4.28 -18.36
CA ALA A 244 16.08 -5.16 -17.71
C ALA A 244 16.17 -6.63 -18.18
N GLU A 245 16.71 -6.87 -19.38
CA GLU A 245 16.82 -8.20 -19.99
C GLU A 245 18.19 -8.86 -19.74
N LEU A 246 19.09 -8.18 -19.05
CA LEU A 246 20.42 -8.71 -18.74
C LEU A 246 20.34 -9.91 -17.79
N GLY A 247 21.28 -10.83 -18.01
CA GLY A 247 21.43 -12.04 -17.21
C GLY A 247 21.85 -11.74 -15.76
N ARG A 248 21.69 -12.74 -14.89
CA ARG A 248 21.96 -12.64 -13.45
C ARG A 248 23.37 -12.10 -13.14
N GLN A 249 24.38 -12.55 -13.88
CA GLN A 249 25.77 -12.16 -13.64
C GLN A 249 25.98 -10.64 -13.72
N ALA A 250 25.35 -9.96 -14.68
CA ALA A 250 25.48 -8.51 -14.82
C ALA A 250 25.02 -7.74 -13.57
N PHE A 251 23.97 -8.24 -12.91
CA PHE A 251 23.48 -7.67 -11.66
C PHE A 251 24.33 -8.09 -10.46
N MET A 252 24.88 -9.30 -10.44
CA MET A 252 25.83 -9.70 -9.39
C MET A 252 27.07 -8.79 -9.39
N ASP A 253 27.67 -8.57 -10.57
CA ASP A 253 28.84 -7.68 -10.71
C ASP A 253 28.51 -6.24 -10.30
N LEU A 254 27.29 -5.77 -10.59
CA LEU A 254 26.81 -4.46 -10.14
C LEU A 254 26.68 -4.39 -8.61
N TYR A 255 26.14 -5.44 -7.98
CA TYR A 255 26.03 -5.54 -6.53
C TYR A 255 27.38 -5.60 -5.82
N ASP A 256 28.35 -6.30 -6.40
CA ASP A 256 29.73 -6.33 -5.89
C ASP A 256 30.36 -4.93 -5.94
N GLY A 257 30.15 -4.20 -7.05
CA GLY A 257 30.56 -2.80 -7.17
C GLY A 257 29.88 -1.88 -6.15
N PHE A 258 28.58 -2.04 -5.92
CA PHE A 258 27.88 -1.31 -4.87
C PHE A 258 28.43 -1.61 -3.48
N ALA A 259 28.65 -2.88 -3.15
CA ALA A 259 29.18 -3.29 -1.85
C ALA A 259 30.60 -2.74 -1.61
N ALA A 260 31.43 -2.72 -2.66
CA ALA A 260 32.76 -2.13 -2.65
C ALA A 260 32.76 -0.58 -2.68
N ASN A 261 31.59 0.05 -2.82
CA ASN A 261 31.43 1.48 -3.07
C ASN A 261 32.24 1.97 -4.30
N ASN A 262 32.40 1.11 -5.29
CA ASN A 262 33.13 1.37 -6.52
C ASN A 262 32.42 0.69 -7.69
N VAL A 263 31.62 1.46 -8.42
CA VAL A 263 30.94 1.00 -9.63
C VAL A 263 31.59 1.68 -10.83
N PRO A 264 32.35 0.95 -11.67
CA PRO A 264 32.92 1.52 -12.88
C PRO A 264 31.86 2.17 -13.77
N GLY A 265 32.08 3.45 -14.12
CA GLY A 265 31.15 4.27 -14.91
C GLY A 265 30.09 5.02 -14.08
N TRP A 266 30.13 4.93 -12.75
CA TRP A 266 29.24 5.67 -11.87
C TRP A 266 29.66 7.12 -11.73
N ASP A 267 28.70 8.03 -11.84
CA ASP A 267 28.92 9.47 -11.65
C ASP A 267 28.74 9.84 -10.17
N THR A 268 29.87 10.04 -9.48
CA THR A 268 29.90 10.40 -8.05
C THR A 268 29.52 11.84 -7.77
N GLU A 269 29.49 12.72 -8.78
CA GLU A 269 28.99 14.08 -8.62
C GLU A 269 27.46 14.09 -8.52
N GLN A 270 26.78 13.18 -9.24
CA GLN A 270 25.34 13.01 -9.16
C GLN A 270 24.90 12.20 -7.93
N TYR A 271 25.67 11.18 -7.53
CA TYR A 271 25.38 10.39 -6.33
C TYR A 271 26.66 9.79 -5.77
N ASN A 272 27.10 10.29 -4.61
CA ASN A 272 28.44 10.02 -4.10
C ASN A 272 28.67 8.59 -3.58
N GLU A 273 27.67 7.94 -3.00
CA GLU A 273 27.82 6.66 -2.29
C GLU A 273 26.92 5.55 -2.85
N PRO A 274 27.34 4.85 -3.93
CA PRO A 274 26.60 3.70 -4.46
C PRO A 274 26.24 2.64 -3.41
N ARG A 275 27.10 2.46 -2.39
CA ARG A 275 26.85 1.54 -1.28
C ARG A 275 25.64 1.96 -0.43
N TYR A 276 25.43 3.26 -0.22
CA TYR A 276 24.29 3.76 0.54
C TYR A 276 22.98 3.41 -0.17
N PHE A 277 22.93 3.57 -1.50
CA PHE A 277 21.76 3.15 -2.29
C PHE A 277 21.48 1.64 -2.16
N LEU A 278 22.52 0.80 -2.16
CA LEU A 278 22.35 -0.64 -1.94
C LEU A 278 21.74 -0.97 -0.57
N LEU A 279 22.16 -0.27 0.49
CA LEU A 279 21.61 -0.47 1.83
C LEU A 279 20.12 -0.07 1.89
N LEU A 280 19.78 1.07 1.29
CA LEU A 280 18.42 1.58 1.18
C LEU A 280 17.52 0.59 0.42
N LEU A 281 17.98 0.14 -0.75
CA LEU A 281 17.29 -0.83 -1.58
C LEU A 281 17.03 -2.14 -0.82
N ARG A 282 18.04 -2.67 -0.12
CA ARG A 282 17.90 -3.91 0.67
C ARG A 282 16.88 -3.75 1.79
N ARG A 283 16.92 -2.63 2.51
CA ARG A 283 15.94 -2.32 3.56
C ARG A 283 14.53 -2.35 2.99
N HIS A 284 14.26 -1.60 1.93
CA HIS A 284 12.90 -1.54 1.37
C HIS A 284 12.47 -2.86 0.73
N ALA A 285 13.39 -3.58 0.08
CA ALA A 285 13.08 -4.88 -0.51
C ALA A 285 12.69 -5.91 0.57
N MET A 286 13.45 -5.98 1.66
CA MET A 286 13.16 -6.89 2.77
C MET A 286 11.88 -6.48 3.51
N THR A 287 11.67 -5.19 3.78
CA THR A 287 10.42 -4.70 4.37
C THR A 287 9.24 -5.02 3.47
N GLY A 288 9.30 -4.71 2.17
CA GLY A 288 8.20 -4.98 1.25
C GLY A 288 7.90 -6.47 1.07
N ALA A 289 8.93 -7.32 1.12
CA ALA A 289 8.73 -8.76 1.03
C ALA A 289 8.09 -9.35 2.29
N PHE A 290 8.44 -8.87 3.49
CA PHE A 290 8.09 -9.55 4.75
C PHE A 290 7.23 -8.72 5.70
N ALA A 291 6.81 -7.52 5.32
CA ALA A 291 5.80 -6.74 6.06
C ALA A 291 4.38 -7.28 5.79
N HIS A 292 3.42 -6.72 6.52
CA HIS A 292 2.01 -7.07 6.35
C HIS A 292 1.52 -6.71 4.93
N PRO A 293 0.75 -7.58 4.26
CA PRO A 293 0.33 -7.36 2.87
C PRO A 293 -0.40 -6.02 2.61
N LYS A 294 -1.06 -5.46 3.64
CA LYS A 294 -1.76 -4.16 3.61
C LYS A 294 -0.92 -2.99 3.12
N HIS A 295 0.40 -3.11 3.21
CA HIS A 295 1.32 -2.05 2.77
C HIS A 295 1.68 -2.14 1.29
N GLY A 296 1.15 -3.13 0.55
CA GLY A 296 1.29 -3.23 -0.90
C GLY A 296 2.44 -4.09 -1.40
N GLY A 297 3.09 -4.85 -0.50
CA GLY A 297 4.04 -5.92 -0.82
C GLY A 297 3.56 -7.22 -0.17
N ASN A 298 4.38 -8.28 -0.17
CA ASN A 298 4.03 -9.60 0.37
C ASN A 298 2.65 -10.09 -0.14
N ASN A 299 2.43 -10.01 -1.45
CA ASN A 299 1.14 -10.31 -2.07
C ASN A 299 0.60 -11.68 -1.61
N GLY A 300 -0.64 -11.70 -1.11
CA GLY A 300 -1.28 -12.92 -0.59
C GLY A 300 -0.53 -13.56 0.60
N ALA A 301 0.31 -12.81 1.30
CA ALA A 301 1.20 -13.30 2.35
C ALA A 301 2.17 -14.41 1.89
N ALA A 302 2.53 -14.43 0.60
CA ALA A 302 3.35 -15.48 0.01
C ALA A 302 4.74 -15.61 0.66
N ALA A 303 5.36 -14.50 1.08
CA ALA A 303 6.64 -14.53 1.78
C ALA A 303 6.51 -15.06 3.21
N TRP A 304 5.39 -14.81 3.87
CA TRP A 304 5.11 -15.39 5.19
C TRP A 304 4.82 -16.88 5.11
N ALA A 305 4.08 -17.31 4.09
CA ALA A 305 3.89 -18.72 3.80
C ALA A 305 5.23 -19.42 3.53
N TYR A 306 6.12 -18.76 2.79
CA TYR A 306 7.49 -19.25 2.54
C TYR A 306 8.30 -19.44 3.83
N LEU A 307 8.21 -18.49 4.78
CA LEU A 307 8.87 -18.60 6.09
C LEU A 307 8.26 -19.71 6.94
N ALA A 308 6.93 -19.84 6.98
CA ALA A 308 6.25 -20.85 7.79
C ALA A 308 6.49 -22.29 7.33
N GLU A 309 6.87 -22.50 6.07
CA GLU A 309 7.32 -23.81 5.61
C GLU A 309 8.72 -24.18 6.15
N ARG A 310 9.54 -23.17 6.51
CA ARG A 310 10.95 -23.34 6.89
C ARG A 310 11.20 -23.15 8.38
N PHE A 311 10.34 -22.43 9.06
CA PHE A 311 10.48 -22.02 10.44
C PHE A 311 9.16 -22.19 11.19
N GLU A 312 9.24 -22.36 12.50
CA GLU A 312 8.07 -22.38 13.38
C GLU A 312 7.49 -20.97 13.51
N PHE A 313 6.63 -20.62 12.54
CA PHE A 313 6.07 -19.28 12.37
C PHE A 313 4.59 -19.36 11.98
N ASP A 314 3.69 -19.12 12.94
CA ASP A 314 2.25 -19.04 12.68
C ASP A 314 1.81 -17.63 12.29
N TRP A 315 2.13 -17.25 11.05
CA TRP A 315 1.71 -15.95 10.51
C TRP A 315 0.19 -15.80 10.38
N ARG A 316 -0.58 -16.90 10.38
CA ARG A 316 -2.04 -16.81 10.25
C ARG A 316 -2.66 -16.16 11.49
N SER A 317 -2.02 -16.32 12.65
CA SER A 317 -2.39 -15.60 13.88
C SER A 317 -2.11 -14.10 13.83
N ALA A 318 -1.13 -13.67 13.02
CA ALA A 318 -0.75 -12.28 12.82
C ALA A 318 -1.62 -11.54 11.78
N LEU A 319 -2.47 -12.27 11.05
CA LEU A 319 -3.52 -11.66 10.24
C LEU A 319 -4.61 -11.13 11.17
N GLU A 320 -4.60 -9.82 11.42
CA GLU A 320 -5.59 -9.16 12.29
C GLU A 320 -7.02 -9.48 11.80
N ALA A 321 -7.85 -10.11 12.64
CA ALA A 321 -9.26 -10.34 12.30
C ALA A 321 -9.96 -8.98 12.13
N PRO A 322 -10.67 -8.74 11.01
CA PRO A 322 -11.31 -9.70 10.11
C PRO A 322 -10.51 -9.89 8.81
N LEU A 323 -9.35 -9.24 8.67
CA LEU A 323 -8.54 -9.18 7.45
C LEU A 323 -7.98 -10.56 7.07
N GLY A 324 -7.79 -11.46 8.04
CA GLY A 324 -7.27 -12.81 7.78
C GLY A 324 -8.23 -13.84 7.19
N ARG A 325 -9.54 -13.58 7.19
CA ARG A 325 -10.55 -14.50 6.61
C ARG A 325 -11.51 -13.83 5.64
N ASN A 326 -11.44 -12.51 5.49
CA ASN A 326 -12.24 -11.80 4.51
C ASN A 326 -11.70 -12.07 3.10
N THR A 327 -12.50 -12.72 2.25
CA THR A 327 -12.18 -12.95 0.83
C THR A 327 -11.98 -11.66 0.04
N ASP A 328 -12.43 -10.51 0.58
CA ASP A 328 -12.27 -9.19 0.00
C ASP A 328 -10.90 -8.56 0.30
N TYR A 329 -10.20 -9.08 1.32
CA TYR A 329 -8.87 -8.59 1.71
C TYR A 329 -7.80 -9.22 0.83
N ARG A 330 -7.34 -8.46 -0.17
CA ARG A 330 -6.40 -8.91 -1.21
C ARG A 330 -5.01 -8.26 -1.13
N GLY A 331 -4.70 -7.61 0.00
CA GLY A 331 -3.56 -6.71 0.16
C GLY A 331 -3.95 -5.25 -0.01
#